data_AF-A0AAD4TS70-F1
#
_entry.id   AF-A0AAD4TS70-F1
#
_cell.length_a   1.000
_cell.length_b   1.000
_cell.length_c   1.000
_cell.angle_alpha   90.00
_cell.angle_beta   90.00
_cell.angle_gamma   90.00
#
_symmetry.space_group_name_H-M   'P 1'
#
loop_
_entity.id
_entity.type
_entity.pdbx_description
1 polymer ?
#
loop_
_entity_poly.entity_id
_entity_poly.type
_entity_poly.pdbx_seq_one_letter_code
_entity_poly.pdbx_strand_id
1 'polypeptide(L)' 'MMKLKSNQTRTYDGDGYKKRAACLCFRSESEEEVLLVSSSRHPDRWIVPGGGMEPEEEPGVAAVREVCEE' A
#
# COMPACT_ATOMS: atom_id res chain seq x y z
N MET A 1 4.29 -15.28 -7.32
CA MET A 1 4.58 -15.70 -5.93
C MET A 1 3.84 -14.74 -5.02
N MET A 2 3.00 -15.18 -4.08
CA MET A 2 2.42 -14.25 -3.08
C MET A 2 3.55 -13.78 -2.16
N LYS A 3 3.75 -12.45 -2.00
CA LYS A 3 4.64 -11.92 -0.95
C LYS A 3 4.07 -12.39 0.40
N LEU A 4 4.74 -13.32 1.08
CA LEU A 4 4.39 -13.70 2.45
C LEU A 4 4.79 -12.54 3.37
N LYS A 5 3.88 -11.62 3.65
CA LYS A 5 4.02 -10.67 4.76
C LYS A 5 3.60 -11.40 6.04
N SER A 6 4.54 -12.05 6.73
CA SER A 6 4.24 -13.09 7.73
C SER A 6 3.58 -12.59 9.02
N ASN A 7 3.42 -11.28 9.24
CA ASN A 7 2.88 -10.73 10.50
C ASN A 7 1.82 -9.62 10.35
N GLN A 8 1.32 -9.33 9.14
CA GLN A 8 0.35 -8.24 8.97
C GLN A 8 -1.07 -8.66 9.38
N THR A 9 -1.56 -8.10 10.49
CA THR A 9 -2.95 -8.28 10.94
C THR A 9 -3.87 -7.37 10.12
N ARG A 10 -4.92 -7.94 9.52
CA ARG A 10 -5.90 -7.18 8.72
C ARG A 10 -6.86 -6.43 9.63
N THR A 11 -7.08 -5.15 9.35
CA THR A 11 -8.09 -4.32 10.02
C THR A 11 -9.25 -3.98 9.07
N TYR A 12 -10.41 -3.65 9.64
CA TYR A 12 -11.65 -3.36 8.92
C TYR A 12 -12.32 -2.12 9.52
N ASP A 13 -13.11 -1.41 8.73
CA ASP A 13 -13.98 -0.34 9.22
C ASP A 13 -15.31 -0.88 9.77
N GLY A 14 -16.19 0.02 10.21
CA GLY A 14 -17.48 -0.35 10.81
C GLY A 14 -18.44 -1.05 9.85
N ASP A 15 -18.22 -0.90 8.54
CA ASP A 15 -19.04 -1.50 7.48
C ASP A 15 -18.43 -2.82 6.96
N GLY A 16 -17.28 -3.23 7.50
CA GLY A 16 -16.59 -4.48 7.15
C GLY A 16 -15.65 -4.38 5.95
N TYR A 17 -15.35 -3.18 5.44
CA TYR A 17 -14.34 -3.02 4.40
C TYR A 17 -12.93 -3.06 5.00
N LYS A 18 -12.01 -3.74 4.31
CA LYS A 18 -10.61 -3.81 4.74
C LYS A 18 -9.97 -2.42 4.67
N LYS A 19 -9.41 -1.94 5.79
CA LYS A 19 -8.67 -0.69 5.83
C LYS A 19 -7.34 -0.82 5.09
N ARG A 20 -7.07 0.11 4.18
CA ARG A 20 -5.87 0.16 3.34
C ARG A 20 -5.33 1.58 3.27
N ALA A 21 -4.02 1.68 3.06
CA ALA A 21 -3.33 2.93 2.83
C ALA A 21 -2.35 2.78 1.66
N ALA A 22 -2.13 3.88 0.94
CA ALA A 22 -1.27 3.96 -0.25
C ALA A 22 -0.80 5.42 -0.42
N CYS A 23 0.27 5.63 -1.18
CA CYS A 23 0.71 6.97 -1.59
C CYS A 23 0.88 7.06 -3.10
N LEU A 24 0.63 8.24 -3.66
CA LEU A 24 1.15 8.62 -4.96
C LEU A 24 2.59 9.12 -4.75
N CYS A 25 3.55 8.28 -5.09
CA CYS A 25 4.97 8.58 -4.93
C CYS A 25 5.48 9.38 -6.12
N PHE A 26 5.32 10.71 -6.04
CA PHE A 26 5.82 11.61 -7.07
C PHE A 26 7.34 11.76 -7.03
N ARG A 27 7.96 11.95 -8.20
CA ARG A 27 9.40 12.17 -8.34
C ARG A 27 9.85 13.53 -7.78
N SER A 28 8.98 14.53 -7.85
CA SER A 28 9.23 15.92 -7.48
C SER A 28 7.93 16.60 -7.03
N GLU A 29 8.05 17.80 -6.46
CA GLU A 29 6.91 18.64 -6.04
C GLU A 29 6.03 19.12 -7.21
N SER A 30 6.47 18.96 -8.47
CA SER A 30 5.64 19.25 -9.65
C SER A 30 4.58 18.18 -9.93
N GLU A 31 4.68 17.01 -9.31
CA GLU A 31 3.70 15.91 -9.43
C GLU A 31 3.49 15.37 -10.87
N GLU A 32 4.48 15.54 -11.77
CA GLU A 32 4.36 15.15 -13.19
C GLU A 32 4.67 13.66 -13.46
N GLU A 33 5.47 13.04 -12.59
CA GLU A 33 5.88 11.64 -12.72
C GLU A 33 5.56 10.88 -11.42
N VAL A 34 4.89 9.73 -11.52
CA VAL A 34 4.51 8.87 -10.38
C VAL A 34 5.16 7.49 -10.47
N LEU A 35 5.64 6.98 -9.33
CA LEU A 35 6.19 5.63 -9.22
C LEU A 35 5.06 4.60 -9.07
N LEU A 36 5.09 3.57 -9.93
CA LEU A 36 4.23 2.39 -9.83
C LEU A 36 5.07 1.15 -9.55
N VAL A 37 4.44 0.14 -8.94
CA VAL A 37 5.06 -1.18 -8.69
C VAL A 37 4.33 -2.27 -9.46
N SER A 38 5.02 -3.39 -9.71
CA SER A 38 4.41 -4.54 -10.40
C SER A 38 3.42 -5.27 -9.49
N SER A 39 2.29 -5.70 -10.03
CA SER A 39 1.31 -6.44 -9.24
C SER A 39 1.85 -7.81 -8.83
N SER A 40 1.72 -8.14 -7.54
CA SER A 40 2.13 -9.44 -7.00
C SER A 40 1.38 -10.64 -7.59
N ARG A 41 0.15 -10.44 -8.08
CA ARG A 41 -0.68 -11.49 -8.68
C ARG A 41 -0.56 -11.54 -10.21
N HIS A 42 -0.34 -10.39 -10.85
CA HIS A 42 -0.27 -10.24 -12.30
C HIS A 42 0.96 -9.39 -12.68
N PRO A 43 2.16 -9.98 -12.76
CA PRO A 43 3.42 -9.21 -12.90
C PRO A 43 3.52 -8.31 -14.13
N ASP A 44 2.67 -8.53 -15.13
CA ASP A 44 2.51 -7.72 -16.34
C ASP A 44 1.69 -6.43 -16.13
N ARG A 45 1.13 -6.23 -14.92
CA ARG A 45 0.31 -5.06 -14.57
C ARG A 45 0.99 -4.18 -13.54
N TRP A 46 0.74 -2.89 -13.63
CA TRP A 46 1.25 -1.87 -12.71
C TRP A 46 0.15 -1.42 -11.75
N ILE A 47 0.53 -1.16 -10.50
CA ILE A 47 -0.36 -0.69 -9.43
C ILE A 47 0.31 0.42 -8.63
N VAL A 48 -0.50 1.22 -7.94
CA VAL A 48 -0.02 2.15 -6.91
C VAL A 48 0.44 1.34 -5.69
N PRO A 49 1.64 1.59 -5.13
CA PRO A 49 2.12 0.87 -3.96
C PRO A 49 1.24 1.15 -2.74
N GLY A 50 0.88 0.10 -2.02
CA GLY A 50 0.04 0.23 -0.84
C GLY A 50 -0.51 -1.10 -0.32
N GLY A 51 -0.89 -1.13 0.95
CA GLY A 51 -1.27 -2.38 1.61
C GLY A 51 -2.32 -2.21 2.69
N GLY A 52 -2.26 -3.07 3.70
CA GLY A 52 -3.24 -3.10 4.78
C GLY A 52 -2.80 -2.22 5.94
N MET A 53 -3.74 -1.54 6.57
CA MET A 53 -3.45 -0.90 7.86
C MET A 53 -3.37 -1.96 8.96
N GLU A 54 -2.39 -1.82 9.84
CA GLU A 54 -2.26 -2.64 11.05
C GLU A 54 -3.14 -2.08 12.20
N PRO A 55 -3.41 -2.88 13.26
CA PRO A 55 -4.17 -2.41 14.42
C PRO A 55 -3.52 -1.17 15.06
N GLU A 56 -4.34 -0.19 15.46
CA GLU A 56 -3.91 1.09 16.05
C GLU A 56 -2.97 1.93 15.16
N GLU A 57 -2.79 1.57 13.89
CA GLU A 57 -1.94 2.32 12.96
C GLU A 57 -2.70 3.52 12.37
N GLU A 58 -2.09 4.70 12.41
CA GLU A 58 -2.60 5.89 11.73
C GLU A 58 -2.49 5.75 10.20
N PRO A 59 -3.47 6.22 9.40
CA PRO A 59 -3.46 6.04 7.94
C PRO A 59 -2.20 6.55 7.24
N GLY A 60 -1.65 7.69 7.69
CA GLY A 60 -0.41 8.24 7.13
C GLY A 60 0.82 7.38 7.44
N VAL A 61 0.89 6.80 8.63
CA VAL A 61 1.97 5.89 9.03
C VAL A 61 1.92 4.61 8.19
N ALA A 62 0.72 4.04 8.05
CA ALA A 62 0.48 2.88 7.19
C ALA A 62 0.89 3.14 5.74
N ALA A 63 0.55 4.32 5.20
CA ALA A 63 0.89 4.69 3.83
C ALA A 63 2.41 4.75 3.62
N VAL A 64 3.14 5.41 4.53
CA VAL A 64 4.62 5.51 4.48
C VAL A 64 5.28 4.14 4.60
N ARG A 65 4.81 3.30 5.54
CA ARG A 65 5.33 1.93 5.72
C ARG A 65 5.11 1.09 4.46
N GLU A 66 3.90 1.09 3.91
CA GLU A 66 3.57 0.26 2.76
C GLU A 66 4.35 0.64 1.50
N VAL A 67 4.53 1.93 1.20
CA VAL A 67 5.34 2.32 0.03
C VAL A 67 6.84 2.04 0.19
N CYS A 68 7.32 1.83 1.42
CA CYS A 68 8.68 1.37 1.69
C CYS A 68 8.84 -0.15 1.51
N GLU A 69 7.79 -0.93 1.83
CA GLU A 69 7.81 -2.40 1.76
C GLU A 69 7.54 -2.98 0.36
N GLU A 70 6.80 -2.27 -0.49
CA GLU A 70 6.35 -2.76 -1.80
C GLU A 70 7.39 -2.58 -2.92
#